data_AF-A0A1G0JGC3-F1
#
_entry.id   AF-A0A1G0JGC3-F1
#
_cell.length_a   1.000
_cell.length_b   1.000
_cell.length_c   1.000
_cell.angle_alpha   90.00
_cell.angle_beta   90.00
_cell.angle_gamma   90.00
#
_symmetry.space_group_name_H-M   'P 1'
#
loop_
_entity.id
_entity.type
_entity.pdbx_description
1 polymer ?
#
loop_
_entity_poly.entity_id
_entity_poly.type
_entity_poly.pdbx_seq_one_letter_code
_entity_poly.pdbx_strand_id
1 'polypeptide(L)' 'MLFDPLLLIIYVAVSAIVGFLGRNRSVGFAGIFTFSLIVSPVIVALVLLVTAPVTSSKST' A
#
# COMPACT_ATOMS: atom_id res chain seq x y z
N MET A 1 6.29 -15.08 4.30
CA MET A 1 6.49 -15.10 2.84
C MET A 1 5.91 -13.81 2.28
N LEU A 2 6.62 -12.69 2.47
CA LEU A 2 6.05 -11.34 2.36
C LEU A 2 6.13 -10.76 0.92
N PHE A 3 6.67 -11.52 -0.03
CA PHE A 3 6.97 -11.05 -1.39
C PHE A 3 6.53 -12.10 -2.42
N ASP A 4 5.22 -12.35 -2.49
CA ASP A 4 4.66 -13.07 -3.63
C ASP A 4 4.76 -12.16 -4.87
N PRO A 5 5.53 -12.55 -5.90
CA PRO A 5 5.79 -11.69 -7.06
C PRO A 5 4.49 -11.28 -7.79
N LEU A 6 3.46 -12.14 -7.74
CA LEU A 6 2.12 -11.84 -8.26
C LEU A 6 1.46 -10.65 -7.55
N LEU A 7 1.53 -10.60 -6.22
CA LEU A 7 0.95 -9.49 -5.44
C LEU A 7 1.65 -8.17 -5.76
N LEU A 8 2.96 -8.21 -5.95
CA LEU A 8 3.74 -7.02 -6.31
C LEU A 8 3.35 -6.51 -7.69
N ILE A 9 3.21 -7.39 -8.68
CA ILE A 9 2.74 -7.04 -10.04
C ILE A 9 1.36 -6.40 -9.99
N ILE A 10 0.42 -6.98 -9.24
CA ILE A 10 -0.94 -6.44 -9.08
C ILE A 10 -0.89 -5.05 -8.42
N TYR A 11 -0.11 -4.89 -7.36
CA TYR A 11 0.02 -3.62 -6.66
C TYR A 11 0.58 -2.51 -7.56
N VAL A 12 1.61 -2.82 -8.36
CA VAL A 12 2.19 -1.88 -9.32
C VAL A 12 1.20 -1.55 -10.43
N ALA A 13 0.45 -2.54 -10.95
CA ALA A 13 -0.56 -2.32 -11.98
C ALA A 13 -1.70 -1.41 -11.49
N VAL A 14 -2.22 -1.66 -10.28
CA VAL A 14 -3.25 -0.81 -9.65
C VAL A 14 -2.72 0.61 -9.45
N SER A 15 -1.49 0.75 -8.95
CA SER A 15 -0.86 2.07 -8.76
C SER A 15 -0.68 2.81 -10.09
N ALA A 16 -0.34 2.11 -11.17
CA ALA A 16 -0.25 2.67 -12.51
C ALA A 16 -1.62 3.11 -13.07
N ILE A 17 -2.70 2.36 -12.81
CA ILE A 17 -4.07 2.76 -13.18
C ILE A 17 -4.47 4.05 -12.46
N VAL A 18 -4.21 4.13 -11.15
CA VAL A 18 -4.51 5.31 -10.33
C VAL A 18 -3.70 6.52 -10.82
N GLY A 19 -2.43 6.34 -11.13
CA GLY A 19 -1.61 7.38 -11.77
C GLY A 19 -2.13 7.79 -13.15
N PHE A 20 -2.54 6.83 -13.99
CA PHE A 20 -3.05 7.10 -15.34
C PHE A 20 -4.36 7.89 -15.30
N LEU A 21 -5.24 7.57 -14.35
CA LEU A 21 -6.49 8.31 -14.10
C LEU A 21 -6.21 9.73 -13.57
N GLY A 22 -5.10 9.93 -12.86
CA GLY A 22 -4.62 11.23 -12.37
C GLY A 22 -3.90 12.10 -13.41
N ARG A 23 -3.60 11.58 -14.62
CA ARG A 23 -2.83 12.26 -15.68
C ARG A 23 -3.35 13.65 -16.06
N ASN A 24 -4.66 13.88 -16.00
CA ASN A 24 -5.27 15.15 -16.42
C ASN A 24 -5.51 16.14 -15.26
N ARG A 25 -4.91 15.90 -14.09
CA ARG A 25 -4.99 16.77 -12.91
C ARG A 25 -3.64 17.46 -12.68
N SER A 26 -3.66 18.62 -12.00
CA SER A 26 -2.48 19.47 -11.76
C SER A 26 -1.25 18.78 -11.17
N VAL A 27 -1.44 17.62 -10.53
CA VAL A 27 -0.38 16.84 -9.84
C VAL A 27 0.23 15.77 -10.76
N GLY A 28 -0.43 15.42 -11.87
CA GLY A 28 0.01 14.43 -12.85
C GLY A 28 0.06 12.98 -12.34
N PHE A 29 0.48 12.06 -13.23
CA PHE A 29 0.67 10.63 -12.93
C PHE A 29 1.67 10.40 -11.79
N ALA A 30 2.83 11.06 -11.89
CA ALA A 30 3.93 10.86 -10.96
C ALA A 30 3.59 11.29 -9.54
N GLY A 31 2.83 12.39 -9.37
CA GLY A 31 2.41 12.87 -8.06
C GLY A 31 1.40 11.93 -7.41
N ILE A 32 0.38 11.48 -8.14
CA ILE A 32 -0.65 10.56 -7.64
C ILE A 32 -0.05 9.17 -7.33
N PHE A 33 0.84 8.66 -8.18
CA PHE A 33 1.54 7.39 -7.96
C PHE A 33 2.43 7.43 -6.72
N THR A 34 3.26 8.47 -6.59
CA THR A 34 4.14 8.67 -5.42
C THR A 34 3.32 8.85 -4.15
N PHE A 35 2.21 9.60 -4.22
CA PHE A 35 1.30 9.77 -3.10
C PHE A 35 0.65 8.45 -2.67
N SER A 36 0.20 7.62 -3.61
CA SER A 36 -0.35 6.29 -3.32
C SER A 36 0.67 5.37 -2.65
N LEU A 37 1.94 5.43 -3.08
CA LEU A 37 3.04 4.68 -2.46
C LEU A 37 3.32 5.12 -1.01
N ILE A 38 3.10 6.40 -0.67
CA ILE A 38 3.32 6.95 0.67
C ILE A 38 2.10 6.75 1.57
N VAL A 39 0.88 6.88 1.03
CA VAL A 39 -0.35 6.74 1.82
C VAL A 39 -0.52 5.30 2.32
N SER A 40 -0.26 4.28 1.49
CA SER A 40 -0.35 2.87 1.89
C SER A 40 0.41 2.53 3.20
N PRO A 41 1.73 2.81 3.34
CA PRO A 41 2.45 2.52 4.57
C PRO A 41 2.00 3.38 5.75
N VAL A 42 1.56 4.62 5.52
CA VAL A 42 1.01 5.49 6.58
C VAL A 42 -0.28 4.89 7.15
N ILE A 43 -1.19 4.44 6.30
CA ILE A 43 -2.44 3.79 6.74
C ILE A 43 -2.12 2.51 7.53
N VAL A 44 -1.18 1.68 7.06
CA VAL A 44 -0.76 0.47 7.77
C VAL A 44 -0.16 0.81 9.15
N ALA A 45 0.69 1.84 9.24
CA ALA A 45 1.28 2.27 10.50
C ALA A 45 0.22 2.75 11.51
N LEU A 46 -0.79 3.48 11.05
CA LEU A 46 -1.91 3.91 11.89
C LEU A 46 -2.74 2.72 12.38
N VAL A 47 -3.02 1.74 11.52
CA VAL A 47 -3.72 0.51 11.92
C VAL A 47 -2.92 -0.23 12.99
N LEU A 48 -1.61 -0.39 12.80
CA LEU A 48 -0.75 -1.06 13.77
C LEU A 48 -0.69 -0.34 15.13
N LEU A 49 -0.79 0.99 15.15
CA LEU A 49 -0.83 1.76 16.39
C LEU A 49 -2.11 1.51 17.20
N VAL A 50 -3.22 1.23 16.52
CA VAL A 50 -4.53 1.02 17.17
C VAL A 50 -4.78 -0.46 17.48
N THR A 51 -4.15 -1.38 16.75
CA THR A 51 -4.29 -2.83 17.00
C THR A 51 -3.35 -3.34 18.07
N ALA A 52 -3.84 -4.17 18.98
CA ALA A 52 -3.00 -4.86 19.97
C ALA A 52 -2.25 -6.06 19.35
N PRO A 53 -1.03 -6.38 19.82
CA PRO A 53 -0.30 -7.55 19.36
C PRO A 53 -1.03 -8.84 19.73
N VAL A 54 -1.13 -9.77 18.77
CA VAL A 54 -1.73 -11.09 19.03
C VAL A 54 -0.73 -11.92 19.84
N THR A 55 -1.02 -12.17 21.11
CA THR A 55 -0.23 -13.08 21.94
C THR A 55 -0.38 -14.50 21.42
N SER A 56 0.66 -15.01 20.75
CA SER A 56 0.72 -16.41 20.33
C SER A 56 0.89 -17.30 21.55
N SER A 57 -0.22 -17.80 22.08
CA SER A 57 -0.24 -18.81 23.14
C SER A 57 0.28 -20.12 22.56
N LYS A 58 1.57 -20.37 22.76
CA LYS A 58 2.24 -21.63 22.43
C LYS A 58 1.62 -22.72 23.33
N SER A 59 0.61 -23.44 22.85
CA SER A 59 0.09 -24.62 23.56
C SER A 59 1.16 -25.71 23.49
N THR A 60 1.73 -26.01 24.66
CA THR A 60 2.69 -27.11 24.87
C THR A 60 1.96 -28.44 24.81
#